data_AF-A0A3Q8VHT6-F1
#
_entry.id   AF-A0A3Q8VHT6-F1
#
_cell.length_a   1.000
_cell.length_b   1.000
_cell.length_c   1.000
_cell.angle_alpha   90.00
_cell.angle_beta   90.00
_cell.angle_gamma   90.00
#
_symmetry.space_group_name_H-M   'P 1'
#
loop_
_entity.id
_entity.type
_entity.pdbx_description
1 polymer ?
#
loop_
_entity_poly.entity_id
_entity_poly.type
_entity_poly.pdbx_seq_one_letter_code
_entity_poly.pdbx_strand_id
1 'polypeptide(L)'
;MAEYGVLALLGEAGRKGMRMSDLAQRSLMTSGGFTRLADRLERRGLIERRRSADDGRGFEAVLTREGKALLRKAWRQQYGDLRTLFFDRLTDEDLRNLTEVWTRLDPEAGTEHAEGSS
;
A
#
# COMPACT_ATOMS: atom_id res chain seq x y z
N MET A 1 5.15 8.88 -7.87
CA MET A 1 3.89 8.15 -7.72
C MET A 1 4.09 6.64 -7.62
N ALA A 2 4.57 5.94 -8.67
CA ALA A 2 4.71 4.47 -8.65
C ALA A 2 5.63 3.91 -7.54
N GLU A 3 6.76 4.58 -7.25
CA GLU A 3 7.67 4.18 -6.17
C GLU A 3 7.00 4.22 -4.79
N TYR A 4 6.28 5.31 -4.50
CA TYR A 4 5.54 5.46 -3.24
C TYR A 4 4.49 4.37 -3.09
N GLY A 5 3.72 4.08 -4.14
CA GLY A 5 2.70 3.02 -4.10
C GLY A 5 3.27 1.66 -3.74
N VAL A 6 4.41 1.27 -4.33
CA VAL A 6 5.08 0.01 -3.98
C VAL A 6 5.57 0.01 -2.53
N LEU A 7 6.18 1.11 -2.07
CA LEU A 7 6.63 1.21 -0.68
C LEU A 7 5.44 1.22 0.32
N ALA A 8 4.31 1.81 -0.05
CA ALA A 8 3.09 1.84 0.76
C ALA A 8 2.48 0.44 0.91
N LEU A 9 2.32 -0.30 -0.20
CA LEU A 9 1.86 -1.69 -0.18
C LEU A 9 2.75 -2.60 0.70
N LEU A 10 4.07 -2.41 0.64
CA LEU A 10 5.00 -3.13 1.52
C LEU A 10 4.97 -2.64 2.97
N GLY A 11 4.60 -1.38 3.19
CA GLY A 11 4.35 -0.82 4.52
C GLY A 11 3.16 -1.48 5.19
N GLU A 12 2.05 -1.66 4.45
CA GLU A 12 0.84 -2.36 4.88
C GLU A 12 1.11 -3.84 5.17
N ALA A 13 1.89 -4.51 4.31
CA ALA A 13 2.26 -5.91 4.48
C ALA A 13 3.20 -6.18 5.69
N GLY A 14 3.84 -5.14 6.23
CA GLY A 14 4.64 -5.21 7.43
C GLY A 14 5.89 -6.09 7.30
N ARG A 15 6.21 -6.88 8.35
CA ARG A 15 7.46 -7.68 8.41
C ARG A 15 7.43 -8.92 7.53
N LYS A 16 6.23 -9.43 7.22
CA LYS A 16 6.02 -10.57 6.33
C LYS A 16 6.36 -10.21 4.89
N GLY A 17 6.08 -8.97 4.49
CA GLY A 17 6.30 -8.54 3.12
C GLY A 17 5.24 -9.09 2.18
N MET A 18 5.50 -8.96 0.89
CA MET A 18 4.55 -9.34 -0.16
C MET A 18 5.27 -10.09 -1.27
N ARG A 19 4.63 -11.11 -1.82
CA ARG A 19 5.16 -11.79 -3.01
C ARG A 19 5.32 -10.81 -4.15
N MET A 20 6.38 -10.99 -4.91
CA MET A 20 6.68 -10.14 -6.07
C MET A 20 5.57 -10.15 -7.12
N SER A 21 4.88 -11.29 -7.32
CA SER A 21 3.72 -11.42 -8.21
C SER A 21 2.56 -10.52 -7.76
N ASP A 22 2.25 -10.56 -6.47
CA ASP A 22 1.09 -9.88 -5.89
C ASP A 22 1.37 -8.37 -5.84
N LEU A 23 2.63 -8.01 -5.53
CA LEU A 23 3.08 -6.64 -5.55
C LEU A 23 3.04 -6.05 -6.97
N ALA A 24 3.38 -6.84 -8.00
CA ALA A 24 3.23 -6.42 -9.39
C ALA A 24 1.76 -6.17 -9.75
N GLN A 25 0.86 -7.10 -9.40
CA GLN A 25 -0.58 -7.00 -9.66
C GLN A 25 -1.19 -5.77 -8.99
N ARG A 26 -0.90 -5.57 -7.70
CA ARG A 26 -1.42 -4.43 -6.90
C ARG A 26 -0.80 -3.09 -7.29
N SER A 27 0.40 -3.09 -7.85
CA SER A 27 1.04 -1.84 -8.30
C SER A 27 0.41 -1.24 -9.56
N LEU A 28 -0.52 -1.96 -10.22
CA LEU A 28 -1.13 -1.58 -11.50
C LEU A 28 -0.09 -1.30 -12.61
N MET A 29 1.08 -1.95 -12.51
CA MET A 29 2.18 -1.81 -13.47
C MET A 29 2.27 -3.03 -14.37
N THR A 30 2.81 -2.85 -15.57
CA THR A 30 3.23 -3.99 -16.41
C THR A 30 4.35 -4.76 -15.71
N SER A 31 4.42 -6.08 -15.88
CA SER A 31 5.42 -6.93 -15.22
C SER A 31 6.86 -6.45 -15.48
N GLY A 32 7.18 -6.07 -16.73
CA GLY A 32 8.51 -5.55 -17.07
C GLY A 32 8.80 -4.14 -16.52
N GLY A 33 7.76 -3.32 -16.28
CA GLY A 33 7.90 -2.03 -15.59
C GLY A 33 8.13 -2.21 -14.10
N PHE A 34 7.38 -3.13 -13.48
CA PHE A 34 7.51 -3.49 -12.07
C PHE A 34 8.89 -4.07 -11.74
N THR A 35 9.39 -5.04 -12.51
CA THR A 35 10.71 -5.64 -12.27
C THR A 35 11.81 -4.58 -12.24
N ARG A 36 11.83 -3.67 -13.22
CA ARG A 36 12.80 -2.56 -13.27
C ARG A 36 12.69 -1.61 -12.08
N LEU A 37 11.47 -1.36 -11.59
CA LEU A 37 11.25 -0.55 -10.39
C LEU A 37 11.75 -1.27 -9.14
N ALA A 38 11.39 -2.54 -8.97
CA ALA A 38 11.82 -3.35 -7.83
C ALA A 38 13.35 -3.47 -7.77
N ASP A 39 14.02 -3.74 -8.90
CA ASP A 39 15.48 -3.80 -8.94
C ASP A 39 16.13 -2.47 -8.54
N ARG A 40 15.53 -1.34 -8.96
CA ARG A 40 16.02 -0.01 -8.58
C ARG A 40 15.81 0.26 -7.08
N LEU A 41 14.67 -0.15 -6.53
CA LEU A 41 14.37 -0.01 -5.10
C LEU A 41 15.33 -0.85 -4.25
N GLU A 42 15.62 -2.08 -4.69
CA GLU A 42 16.57 -2.98 -4.04
C GLU A 42 17.99 -2.44 -4.12
N ARG A 43 18.45 -1.96 -5.29
CA ARG A 43 19.76 -1.31 -5.45
C ARG A 43 19.92 -0.07 -4.56
N ARG A 44 18.83 0.64 -4.27
CA ARG A 44 18.82 1.79 -3.36
C ARG A 44 18.74 1.39 -1.88
N GLY A 45 18.67 0.08 -1.58
CA GLY A 45 18.56 -0.44 -0.22
C GLY A 45 17.22 -0.12 0.45
N LEU A 46 16.16 0.12 -0.32
CA LEU A 46 14.83 0.47 0.21
C LEU A 46 13.95 -0.76 0.42
N ILE A 47 14.18 -1.80 -0.37
CA ILE A 47 13.57 -3.11 -0.22
C ILE A 47 14.65 -4.18 -0.21
N GLU A 48 14.34 -5.33 0.35
CA GLU A 48 15.15 -6.54 0.19
C GLU A 48 14.24 -7.70 -0.25
N ARG A 49 14.78 -8.59 -1.09
CA ARG A 49 14.11 -9.83 -1.51
C ARG A 49 14.52 -10.98 -0.61
N ARG A 50 13.53 -11.67 -0.05
CA ARG A 50 13.72 -12.88 0.77
C ARG A 50 13.08 -14.07 0.07
N ARG A 51 13.65 -15.26 0.24
CA ARG A 51 12.96 -16.48 -0.22
C ARG A 51 11.67 -16.63 0.57
N SER A 52 10.58 -16.93 -0.15
CA SER A 52 9.31 -17.17 0.52
C SER A 52 9.39 -18.38 1.44
N ALA A 53 8.87 -18.23 2.65
CA ALA A 53 8.82 -19.29 3.65
C ALA A 53 7.77 -20.37 3.32
N ASP A 54 6.75 -20.02 2.53
CA ASP A 54 5.56 -20.86 2.32
C ASP A 54 5.75 -21.93 1.24
N ASP A 55 6.44 -21.62 0.13
CA ASP A 55 6.60 -22.55 -0.99
C ASP A 55 8.06 -22.75 -1.43
N GLY A 56 9.01 -21.98 -0.88
CA GLY A 56 10.43 -21.97 -1.28
C GLY A 56 10.68 -21.59 -2.75
N ARG A 57 9.61 -21.32 -3.52
CA ARG A 57 9.59 -21.07 -4.97
C ARG A 57 9.05 -19.67 -5.19
N GLY A 58 9.85 -18.68 -4.84
CA GLY A 58 9.51 -17.28 -5.05
C GLY A 58 10.27 -16.35 -4.16
N PHE A 59 10.12 -15.07 -4.43
CA PHE A 59 10.66 -13.99 -3.61
C PHE A 59 9.54 -13.15 -3.02
N GLU A 60 9.68 -12.87 -1.74
CA GLU A 60 8.94 -11.82 -1.04
C GLU A 60 9.80 -10.57 -1.00
N ALA A 61 9.20 -9.42 -1.28
CA ALA A 61 9.81 -8.13 -1.02
C ALA A 61 9.35 -7.63 0.36
N VAL A 62 10.29 -7.06 1.11
CA VAL A 62 10.03 -6.38 2.39
C VAL A 62 10.71 -5.03 2.41
N LEU A 63 10.17 -4.08 3.19
CA LEU A 63 10.87 -2.82 3.44
C LEU A 63 12.08 -3.02 4.35
N THR A 64 13.20 -2.43 3.96
CA THR A 64 14.35 -2.21 4.85
C THR A 64 14.04 -1.12 5.87
N ARG A 65 14.99 -0.87 6.78
CA ARG A 65 14.88 0.25 7.73
C ARG A 65 14.85 1.60 7.00
N GLU A 66 15.65 1.72 5.96
CA GLU A 66 15.78 2.90 5.09
C GLU A 66 14.50 3.09 4.27
N GLY A 67 13.94 2.01 3.72
CA GLY A 67 12.65 2.01 3.04
C GLY A 67 11.52 2.52 3.94
N LYS A 68 11.44 2.04 5.19
CA LYS A 68 10.46 2.52 6.19
C LYS A 68 10.66 3.99 6.54
N ALA A 69 11.91 4.45 6.65
CA ALA A 69 12.21 5.85 6.93
C ALA A 69 11.77 6.75 5.77
N LEU A 70 12.05 6.34 4.53
CA LEU A 70 11.63 7.04 3.33
C LEU A 70 10.10 7.09 3.20
N LEU A 71 9.42 5.96 3.40
CA LEU A 71 7.96 5.89 3.38
C LEU A 71 7.35 6.86 4.39
N ARG A 72 7.84 6.87 5.64
CA ARG A 72 7.36 7.83 6.67
C ARG A 72 7.62 9.28 6.31
N LYS A 73 8.73 9.57 5.61
CA LYS A 73 9.01 10.93 5.12
C LYS A 73 8.05 11.31 4.00
N ALA A 74 7.87 10.43 3.02
CA ALA A 74 6.96 10.63 1.90
C ALA A 74 5.51 10.80 2.38
N TRP A 75 5.06 9.95 3.31
CA TRP A 75 3.77 10.09 3.98
C TRP A 75 3.64 11.49 4.61
N ARG A 76 4.58 11.91 5.48
CA ARG A 76 4.49 13.24 6.11
C ARG A 76 4.47 14.39 5.10
N GLN A 77 5.20 14.30 4.00
CA GLN A 77 5.17 15.31 2.95
C GLN A 77 3.86 15.31 2.16
N GLN A 78 3.27 14.13 1.95
CA GLN A 78 2.06 13.98 1.15
C GLN A 78 0.76 14.17 1.96
N TYR A 79 0.82 14.01 3.29
CA TYR A 79 -0.33 14.14 4.21
C TYR A 79 -0.20 15.28 5.23
N GLY A 80 0.96 15.92 5.36
CA GLY A 80 1.11 17.12 6.20
C GLY A 80 0.13 18.22 5.79
N ASP A 81 -0.11 18.31 4.48
CA ASP A 81 -1.11 19.20 3.90
C ASP A 81 -2.53 18.68 4.13
N LEU A 82 -2.78 17.36 4.08
CA LEU A 82 -4.12 16.79 4.33
C LEU A 82 -4.62 17.07 5.75
N ARG A 83 -3.77 17.02 6.78
CA ARG A 83 -4.23 17.36 8.13
C ARG A 83 -4.62 18.84 8.23
N THR A 84 -3.78 19.73 7.73
CA THR A 84 -4.02 21.18 7.80
C THR A 84 -5.18 21.64 6.90
N LEU A 85 -5.31 21.05 5.71
CA LEU A 85 -6.29 21.45 4.70
C LEU A 85 -7.63 20.70 4.84
N PHE A 86 -7.62 19.53 5.46
CA PHE A 86 -8.78 18.65 5.55
C PHE A 86 -9.20 18.43 7.01
N PHE A 87 -8.39 17.73 7.81
CA PHE A 87 -8.82 17.32 9.16
C PHE A 87 -8.96 18.49 10.15
N ASP A 88 -8.12 19.51 10.08
CA ASP A 88 -8.21 20.70 10.94
C ASP A 88 -9.38 21.62 10.52
N ARG A 89 -10.05 21.32 9.39
CA ARG A 89 -11.18 22.10 8.83
C ARG A 89 -12.52 21.37 8.92
N LEU A 90 -12.53 20.09 9.28
CA LEU A 90 -13.73 19.26 9.35
C LEU A 90 -14.05 18.93 10.79
N THR A 91 -15.32 19.03 11.14
CA THR A 91 -15.83 18.57 12.43
C THR A 91 -16.06 17.06 12.42
N ASP A 92 -16.25 16.47 13.59
CA ASP A 92 -16.65 15.06 13.72
C ASP A 92 -18.00 14.76 13.03
N GLU A 93 -18.85 15.77 12.85
CA GLU A 93 -20.11 15.65 12.11
C GLU A 93 -19.86 15.61 10.60
N ASP A 94 -18.98 16.48 10.09
CA ASP A 94 -18.61 16.47 8.67
C ASP A 94 -17.96 15.13 8.27
N LEU A 95 -17.09 14.59 9.12
CA LEU A 95 -16.44 13.30 8.88
C LEU A 95 -17.46 12.15 8.85
N ARG A 96 -18.46 12.15 9.74
CA ARG A 96 -19.54 11.15 9.75
C ARG A 96 -20.36 11.21 8.46
N ASN A 97 -20.73 12.40 8.02
CA ASN A 97 -21.47 12.60 6.76
C ASN A 97 -20.64 12.16 5.56
N LEU A 98 -19.34 12.44 5.55
CA LEU A 98 -18.42 12.03 4.50
C LEU A 98 -18.30 10.50 4.40
N THR A 99 -18.17 9.83 5.56
CA THR A 99 -18.16 8.36 5.62
C THR A 99 -19.44 7.79 5.04
N GLU A 100 -20.61 8.32 5.40
CA GLU A 100 -21.89 7.83 4.89
C GLU A 100 -22.02 7.96 3.36
N VAL A 101 -21.53 9.08 2.81
CA VAL A 101 -21.51 9.29 1.35
C VAL A 101 -20.53 8.33 0.68
N TRP A 102 -19.33 8.13 1.22
CA TRP A 102 -18.36 7.20 0.66
C TRP A 102 -18.81 5.75 0.72
N THR A 103 -19.42 5.31 1.82
CA THR A 103 -20.00 3.96 1.93
C THR A 103 -21.07 3.71 0.87
N ARG A 104 -21.86 4.73 0.51
CA ARG A 104 -22.86 4.62 -0.57
C ARG A 104 -22.27 4.59 -1.98
N LEU A 105 -21.08 5.16 -2.16
CA LEU A 105 -20.40 5.27 -3.45
C LEU A 105 -19.36 4.16 -3.66
N ASP A 106 -19.00 3.42 -2.62
CA ASP A 106 -18.04 2.33 -2.69
C ASP A 106 -18.64 1.12 -3.43
N PRO A 107 -18.13 0.78 -4.62
CA PRO A 107 -18.62 -0.35 -5.40
C PRO A 107 -18.37 -1.71 -4.73
N GLU A 108 -17.43 -1.81 -3.78
CA GLU A 108 -17.09 -3.06 -3.09
C GLU A 108 -17.90 -3.27 -1.80
N ALA A 109 -18.48 -2.21 -1.22
CA ALA A 109 -19.32 -2.29 -0.01
C ALA A 109 -20.59 -3.15 -0.18
N GLY A 110 -21.00 -3.44 -1.42
CA GLY A 110 -22.11 -4.34 -1.74
C GLY A 110 -21.76 -5.83 -1.81
N THR A 111 -20.48 -6.22 -1.71
CA THR A 111 -20.03 -7.61 -1.96
C THR A 111 -19.84 -8.49 -0.72
N GLU A 112 -19.84 -7.94 0.49
CA GLU A 112 -19.58 -8.70 1.73
C GLU A 112 -20.83 -9.32 2.40
N HIS A 113 -22.02 -9.27 1.78
CA HIS A 113 -23.26 -9.84 2.36
C HIS A 113 -23.80 -11.10 1.65
N ALA A 114 -23.07 -11.68 0.69
CA ALA A 114 -23.54 -12.84 -0.07
C ALA A 114 -22.97 -14.22 0.36
N GLU A 115 -22.09 -14.29 1.37
CA GLU A 115 -21.52 -15.55 1.86
C GLU A 115 -21.82 -15.75 3.35
N GLY A 116 -23.08 -16.05 3.65
CA GLY A 116 -23.57 -16.30 5.00
C GLY A 116 -24.89 -17.07 5.01
N SER A 117 -24.99 -18.13 4.20
CA SER A 117 -26.03 -19.16 4.31
C SER A 117 -25.53 -20.46 3.71
N SER A 118 -24.92 -21.29 4.55
CA SER A 118 -24.92 -22.75 4.49
C SER A 118 -24.65 -23.31 5.87
#